data_AF-A0A535TRQ5-F1
#
_entry.id   AF-A0A535TRQ5-F1
#
_cell.length_a   1.000
_cell.length_b   1.000
_cell.length_c   1.000
_cell.angle_alpha   90.00
_cell.angle_beta   90.00
_cell.angle_gamma   90.00
#
_symmetry.space_group_name_H-M   'P 1'
#
loop_
_entity.id
_entity.type
_entity.pdbx_description
1 polymer ?
#
loop_
_entity_poly.entity_id
_entity_poly.type
_entity_poly.pdbx_seq_one_letter_code
_entity_poly.pdbx_strand_id
1 'polypeptide(L)'
;MGDISSSSGKVVINILDPSGAVASSAQGVNIYDLGVQRSNLLTGQYAVIASAQGGNTKASFVATDTSNGTTRNGHWVHVELPVPSNYNPPPGQYWWSMQYVTGAGTIAVDTVTVAVGLKGGPVHLLP
;
A
#
# COMPACT_ATOMS: atom_id res chain seq x y z
N MET A 1 3.08 -14.82 14.36
CA MET A 1 3.58 -15.40 13.10
C MET A 1 2.57 -15.09 12.03
N GLY A 2 2.97 -14.38 10.98
CA GLY A 2 2.07 -13.82 9.97
C GLY A 2 2.89 -13.25 8.82
N ASP A 3 3.58 -14.15 8.12
CA ASP A 3 4.49 -13.82 7.03
C ASP A 3 3.81 -14.12 5.70
N ILE A 4 4.22 -13.41 4.64
CA ILE A 4 3.85 -13.75 3.27
C ILE A 4 4.75 -14.89 2.81
N SER A 5 4.27 -16.13 2.91
CA SER A 5 5.01 -17.31 2.49
C SER A 5 4.55 -17.75 1.11
N SER A 6 5.43 -17.61 0.12
CA SER A 6 5.23 -18.21 -1.19
C SER A 6 6.42 -19.09 -1.56
N SER A 7 6.14 -20.34 -1.98
CA SER A 7 7.16 -21.25 -2.50
C SER A 7 7.57 -20.94 -3.93
N SER A 8 6.80 -20.11 -4.63
CA SER A 8 7.05 -19.67 -6.00
C SER A 8 6.09 -18.54 -6.35
N GLY A 9 6.60 -17.43 -6.91
CA GLY A 9 5.73 -16.43 -7.52
C GLY A 9 5.88 -15.04 -6.92
N LYS A 10 4.83 -14.23 -7.14
CA LYS A 10 4.83 -12.79 -6.88
C LYS A 10 3.54 -12.41 -6.17
N VAL A 11 3.67 -11.62 -5.11
CA VAL A 11 2.57 -11.03 -4.37
C VAL A 11 2.65 -9.53 -4.50
N VAL A 12 1.54 -8.91 -4.87
CA VAL A 12 1.38 -7.46 -4.97
C VAL A 12 0.28 -7.03 -4.03
N ILE A 13 0.53 -5.95 -3.27
CA ILE A 13 -0.51 -5.28 -2.50
C ILE A 13 -0.89 -4.00 -3.25
N ASN A 14 -2.19 -3.83 -3.48
CA ASN A 14 -2.75 -2.61 -4.01
C ASN A 14 -3.65 -1.94 -2.97
N ILE A 15 -3.69 -0.62 -3.00
CA ILE A 15 -4.80 0.15 -2.43
C ILE A 15 -5.73 0.49 -3.58
N LEU A 16 -6.99 0.08 -3.48
CA LEU A 16 -8.04 0.39 -4.44
C LEU A 16 -8.84 1.60 -3.96
N ASP A 17 -9.12 2.51 -4.89
CA ASP A 17 -10.07 3.60 -4.68
C ASP A 17 -11.51 3.05 -4.69
N PRO A 18 -12.54 3.86 -4.40
CA PRO A 18 -13.89 3.34 -4.32
C PRO A 18 -14.49 2.86 -5.64
N SER A 19 -13.92 3.22 -6.78
CA SER A 19 -14.33 2.64 -8.07
C SER A 19 -13.82 1.21 -8.27
N GLY A 20 -12.93 0.74 -7.37
CA GLY A 20 -12.25 -0.55 -7.47
C GLY A 20 -10.97 -0.50 -8.29
N ALA A 21 -10.58 0.66 -8.83
CA ALA A 21 -9.31 0.83 -9.53
C ALA A 21 -8.14 0.97 -8.55
N VAL A 22 -6.94 0.58 -8.97
CA VAL A 22 -5.72 0.87 -8.18
C VAL A 22 -5.58 2.37 -8.03
N ALA A 23 -5.64 2.81 -6.77
CA ALA A 23 -5.69 4.20 -6.43
C ALA A 23 -4.44 4.93 -6.90
N SER A 24 -4.65 6.17 -7.31
CA SER A 24 -3.59 6.98 -7.89
C SER A 24 -3.77 8.45 -7.62
N SER A 25 -2.65 9.17 -7.62
CA SER A 25 -2.64 10.61 -7.43
C SER A 25 -1.73 11.29 -8.45
N ALA A 26 -2.24 12.36 -9.07
CA ALA A 26 -1.45 13.22 -9.95
C ALA A 26 -0.36 13.99 -9.18
N GLN A 27 -0.50 14.12 -7.85
CA GLN A 27 0.53 14.67 -6.97
C GLN A 27 1.65 13.66 -6.68
N GLY A 28 1.51 12.43 -7.18
CA GLY A 28 2.42 11.31 -6.93
C GLY A 28 2.10 10.55 -5.64
N VAL A 29 2.71 9.38 -5.50
CA VAL A 29 2.52 8.46 -4.37
C VAL A 29 3.88 8.01 -3.86
N ASN A 30 4.10 8.14 -2.56
CA ASN A 30 5.31 7.67 -1.92
C ASN A 30 5.07 6.33 -1.22
N ILE A 31 6.02 5.41 -1.35
CA ILE A 31 5.97 4.09 -0.75
C ILE A 31 7.32 3.80 -0.11
N TYR A 32 7.31 3.52 1.19
CA TYR A 32 8.52 3.30 1.97
C TYR A 32 8.48 1.95 2.68
N ASP A 33 9.64 1.30 2.74
CA ASP A 33 9.89 0.20 3.65
C ASP A 33 10.44 0.76 4.97
N LEU A 34 9.66 0.63 6.04
CA LEU A 34 10.02 1.09 7.37
C LEU A 34 10.78 0.04 8.18
N GLY A 35 11.02 -1.17 7.64
CA GLY A 35 11.58 -2.29 8.38
C GLY A 35 10.67 -2.75 9.51
N VAL A 36 11.25 -3.22 10.61
CA VAL A 36 10.52 -3.94 11.68
C VAL A 36 9.58 -3.08 12.53
N GLN A 37 9.60 -1.75 12.39
CA GLN A 37 8.80 -0.86 13.25
C GLN A 37 8.25 0.37 12.50
N ARG A 38 6.99 0.72 12.78
CA ARG A 38 6.29 1.87 12.15
C ARG A 38 6.90 3.23 12.50
N SER A 39 7.48 3.37 13.70
CA SER A 39 8.05 4.62 14.19
C SER A 39 9.23 5.12 13.33
N ASN A 40 9.84 4.24 12.54
CA ASN A 40 10.94 4.58 11.63
C ASN A 40 10.57 5.65 10.58
N LEU A 41 9.28 5.81 10.25
CA LEU A 41 8.81 6.89 9.39
C LEU A 41 9.17 8.27 9.98
N LEU A 42 9.00 8.45 11.29
CA LEU A 42 9.22 9.74 11.97
C LEU A 42 10.70 10.10 12.07
N THR A 43 11.58 9.10 12.08
CA THR A 43 13.03 9.26 12.22
C THR A 43 13.77 9.21 10.88
N GLY A 44 13.05 9.11 9.75
CA GLY A 44 13.65 9.02 8.43
C GLY A 44 14.42 7.72 8.17
N GLN A 45 14.19 6.67 8.97
CA GLN A 45 14.91 5.39 8.90
C GLN A 45 14.17 4.41 7.99
N TYR A 46 14.08 4.74 6.70
CA TYR A 46 13.33 3.93 5.74
C TYR A 46 14.06 3.78 4.41
N ALA A 47 13.72 2.73 3.66
CA ALA A 47 14.12 2.59 2.26
C ALA A 47 12.97 3.01 1.34
N VAL A 48 13.30 3.71 0.25
CA VAL A 48 12.31 4.11 -0.76
C VAL A 48 12.00 2.91 -1.66
N ILE A 49 10.73 2.51 -1.70
CA ILE A 49 10.22 1.51 -2.66
C ILE A 49 9.84 2.21 -3.96
N ALA A 50 9.07 3.30 -3.83
CA ALA A 50 8.65 4.16 -4.93
C ALA A 50 8.43 5.58 -4.40
N SER A 51 8.63 6.59 -5.24
CA SER A 51 8.43 7.99 -4.82
C SER A 51 7.74 8.82 -5.88
N ALA A 52 6.99 9.83 -5.43
CA ALA A 52 6.38 10.84 -6.27
C ALA A 52 7.44 11.57 -7.13
N GLN A 53 8.59 11.90 -6.53
CA GLN A 53 9.72 12.51 -7.24
C GLN A 53 10.26 11.60 -8.35
N GLY A 54 10.25 10.28 -8.14
CA GLY A 54 10.58 9.27 -9.14
C GLY A 54 9.47 9.00 -10.16
N GLY A 55 8.38 9.78 -10.14
CA GLY A 55 7.26 9.64 -11.07
C GLY A 55 6.23 8.56 -10.68
N ASN A 56 6.32 7.97 -9.48
CA ASN A 56 5.31 7.01 -9.05
C ASN A 56 3.97 7.71 -8.77
N THR A 57 2.91 7.16 -9.34
CA THR A 57 1.54 7.69 -9.19
C THR A 57 0.56 6.66 -8.64
N LYS A 58 1.00 5.40 -8.43
CA LYS A 58 0.12 4.29 -8.03
C LYS A 58 0.41 3.85 -6.59
N ALA A 59 -0.66 3.55 -5.86
CA ALA A 59 -0.59 2.92 -4.54
C ALA A 59 -0.53 1.38 -4.68
N SER A 60 0.58 0.90 -5.23
CA SER A 60 0.82 -0.52 -5.47
C SER A 60 2.29 -0.84 -5.20
N PHE A 61 2.55 -1.97 -4.54
CA PHE A 61 3.91 -2.45 -4.32
C PHE A 61 3.98 -3.97 -4.30
N VAL A 62 5.15 -4.49 -4.64
CA VAL A 62 5.46 -5.92 -4.54
C VAL A 62 5.70 -6.26 -3.07
N ALA A 63 4.92 -7.16 -2.48
CA ALA A 63 5.18 -7.63 -1.13
C ALA A 63 6.29 -8.70 -1.12
N THR A 64 6.17 -9.64 -2.05
CA THR A 64 7.10 -10.76 -2.24
C THR A 64 7.26 -11.03 -3.73
N ASP A 65 8.48 -11.29 -4.19
CA ASP A 65 8.78 -11.77 -5.53
C ASP A 65 10.01 -12.68 -5.47
N THR A 66 9.77 -13.99 -5.59
CA THR A 66 10.82 -15.01 -5.46
C THR A 66 11.83 -14.97 -6.61
N SER A 67 11.46 -14.42 -7.78
CA SER A 67 12.35 -14.34 -8.93
C SER A 67 13.44 -13.28 -8.77
N ASN A 68 13.13 -12.23 -7.99
CA ASN A 68 14.00 -11.08 -7.73
C ASN A 68 14.51 -11.05 -6.28
N GLY A 69 14.26 -12.09 -5.48
CA GLY A 69 14.65 -12.16 -4.07
C GLY A 69 13.99 -11.10 -3.18
N THR A 70 12.90 -10.48 -3.64
CA THR A 70 12.21 -9.43 -2.90
C THR A 70 11.29 -10.04 -1.85
N THR A 71 11.43 -9.64 -0.59
CA THR A 71 10.49 -9.98 0.48
C THR A 71 10.35 -8.81 1.43
N ARG A 72 9.13 -8.61 1.93
CA ARG A 72 8.79 -7.60 2.95
C ARG A 72 8.15 -8.24 4.18
N ASN A 73 8.44 -9.51 4.41
CA ASN A 73 8.00 -10.22 5.61
C ASN A 73 8.60 -9.62 6.88
N GLY A 74 7.78 -9.44 7.91
CA GLY A 74 8.18 -8.78 9.15
C GLY A 74 8.45 -7.27 9.01
N HIS A 75 8.22 -6.68 7.84
CA HIS A 75 8.42 -5.26 7.59
C HIS A 75 7.09 -4.50 7.56
N TRP A 76 7.14 -3.24 8.00
CA TRP A 76 6.08 -2.28 7.80
C TRP A 76 6.30 -1.54 6.50
N VAL A 77 5.30 -1.57 5.62
CA VAL A 77 5.27 -0.73 4.42
C VAL A 77 4.34 0.45 4.66
N HIS A 78 4.85 1.65 4.41
CA HIS A 78 4.07 2.88 4.45
C HIS A 78 3.72 3.33 3.04
N VAL A 79 2.44 3.60 2.80
CA VAL A 79 1.94 4.18 1.56
C VAL A 79 1.39 5.57 1.90
N GLU A 80 2.04 6.60 1.36
CA GLU A 80 1.54 7.97 1.41
C GLU A 80 0.86 8.29 0.09
N LEU A 81 -0.47 8.31 0.13
CA LEU A 81 -1.31 8.59 -1.01
C LEU A 81 -2.11 9.88 -0.77
N PRO A 82 -1.79 10.97 -1.49
CA PRO A 82 -2.58 12.18 -1.45
C PRO A 82 -3.96 11.94 -2.08
N VAL A 83 -5.02 12.16 -1.29
CA VAL A 83 -6.40 12.16 -1.79
C VAL A 83 -6.61 13.43 -2.64
N PRO A 84 -7.08 13.30 -3.89
CA PRO A 84 -7.37 14.46 -4.74
C PRO A 84 -8.38 15.42 -4.10
N SER A 85 -8.25 16.73 -4.32
CA SER A 85 -9.19 17.74 -3.79
C SER A 85 -10.59 17.63 -4.38
N ASN A 86 -10.72 17.02 -5.56
CA ASN A 86 -11.99 16.73 -6.23
C ASN A 86 -12.51 15.32 -5.94
N TYR A 87 -11.99 14.65 -4.90
CA TYR A 87 -12.44 13.32 -4.52
C TYR A 87 -13.90 13.34 -4.06
N ASN A 88 -14.77 12.80 -4.91
CA ASN A 88 -16.21 12.72 -4.69
C ASN A 88 -16.71 11.35 -5.18
N PRO A 89 -16.60 10.31 -4.34
CA PRO A 89 -16.92 8.96 -4.78
C PRO A 89 -18.43 8.75 -4.93
N PRO A 90 -18.87 7.80 -5.79
CA PRO A 90 -20.29 7.56 -6.02
C PRO A 90 -21.04 7.18 -4.74
N PRO A 91 -22.33 7.53 -4.62
CA PRO A 91 -23.11 7.11 -3.48
C PRO A 91 -23.11 5.60 -3.27
N GLY A 92 -22.86 5.17 -2.04
CA GLY A 92 -22.76 3.76 -1.69
C GLY A 92 -21.42 3.10 -2.04
N GLN A 93 -20.42 3.85 -2.52
CA GLN A 93 -19.03 3.41 -2.71
C GLN A 93 -18.10 4.38 -1.98
N TYR A 94 -18.11 4.37 -0.65
CA TYR A 94 -17.36 5.34 0.17
C TYR A 94 -16.10 4.76 0.81
N TRP A 95 -15.73 3.54 0.43
CA TRP A 95 -14.61 2.83 1.03
C TRP A 95 -13.48 2.66 0.03
N TRP A 96 -12.29 2.70 0.59
CA TRP A 96 -11.09 2.22 -0.04
C TRP A 96 -10.89 0.77 0.38
N SER A 97 -10.21 -0.03 -0.44
CA SER A 97 -9.91 -1.41 -0.06
C SER A 97 -8.44 -1.74 -0.29
N MET A 98 -7.93 -2.69 0.47
CA MET A 98 -6.62 -3.29 0.20
C MET A 98 -6.85 -4.58 -0.58
N GLN A 99 -6.18 -4.71 -1.72
CA GLN A 99 -6.22 -5.90 -2.54
C GLN A 99 -4.90 -6.66 -2.43
N TYR A 100 -5.01 -7.93 -2.07
CA TYR A 100 -3.91 -8.89 -2.07
C TYR A 100 -3.95 -9.68 -3.38
N VAL A 101 -2.94 -9.50 -4.24
CA VAL A 101 -2.89 -10.14 -5.57
C VAL A 101 -1.73 -11.12 -5.63
N THR A 102 -2.07 -12.37 -5.90
CA THR A 102 -1.10 -13.45 -6.17
C THR A 102 -0.90 -13.62 -7.67
N GLY A 103 0.35 -13.68 -8.11
CA GLY A 103 0.72 -14.04 -9.47
C GLY A 103 0.43 -15.50 -9.78
N ALA A 104 0.49 -15.87 -11.06
CA ALA A 104 0.30 -17.25 -11.48
C ALA A 104 1.30 -18.20 -10.78
N GLY A 105 0.81 -19.37 -10.34
CA GLY A 105 1.63 -20.36 -9.64
C GLY A 105 2.01 -20.00 -8.21
N THR A 106 1.43 -18.93 -7.64
CA THR A 106 1.65 -18.58 -6.24
C THR A 106 0.80 -19.44 -5.32
N ILE A 107 1.45 -20.25 -4.48
CA ILE A 107 0.83 -20.87 -3.29
C ILE A 107 1.18 -19.94 -2.13
N ALA A 108 0.17 -19.42 -1.45
CA ALA A 108 0.33 -18.35 -0.46
C ALA A 108 -0.55 -18.64 0.78
N VAL A 109 0.05 -18.58 1.98
CA VAL A 109 -0.65 -18.80 3.26
C VAL A 109 -0.27 -17.64 4.17
N ASP A 110 -0.90 -16.49 3.90
CA ASP A 110 -0.37 -15.23 4.37
C ASP A 110 -1.29 -14.58 5.38
N THR A 111 -0.68 -13.86 6.33
CA THR A 111 -1.41 -12.94 7.20
C THR A 111 -0.87 -11.55 6.95
N VAL A 112 -1.77 -10.61 6.67
CA VAL A 112 -1.39 -9.21 6.50
C VAL A 112 -1.89 -8.41 7.69
N THR A 113 -0.97 -7.78 8.41
CA THR A 113 -1.32 -6.83 9.47
C THR A 113 -1.38 -5.43 8.87
N VAL A 114 -2.51 -4.75 9.04
CA VAL A 114 -2.75 -3.41 8.49
C VAL A 114 -2.97 -2.42 9.61
N ALA A 115 -2.39 -1.23 9.46
CA ALA A 115 -2.72 -0.07 10.28
C ALA A 115 -3.07 1.10 9.36
N VAL A 116 -4.20 1.75 9.62
CA VAL A 116 -4.68 2.90 8.86
C VAL A 116 -4.54 4.16 9.70
N GLY A 117 -3.96 5.20 9.12
CA GLY A 117 -3.90 6.54 9.70
C GLY A 117 -4.43 7.55 8.69
N LEU A 118 -5.26 8.49 9.15
CA LEU A 118 -5.77 9.58 8.32
C LEU A 118 -5.01 10.86 8.68
N LYS A 119 -4.43 11.52 7.66
CA LYS A 119 -3.70 12.78 7.82
C LYS A 119 -4.49 13.89 7.12
N GLY A 120 -5.31 14.61 7.88
CA GLY A 120 -6.20 15.68 7.38
C GLY A 120 -7.22 16.09 8.44
N GLY A 121 -7.72 17.33 8.37
CA GLY A 121 -8.79 17.81 9.25
C GLY A 121 -10.15 17.14 8.93
N PRO A 122 -11.09 17.10 9.88
CA PRO A 122 -12.40 16.46 9.70
C PRO A 122 -13.29 17.30 8.77
N VAL A 123 -13.04 17.24 7.46
CA VAL A 123 -13.97 17.78 6.44
C VAL A 123 -14.89 16.66 5.91
N HIS A 124 -14.54 15.39 6.14
CA HIS A 124 -15.35 14.23 5.75
C HIS A 124 -16.27 13.71 6.88
N LEU A 125 -16.33 14.41 8.01
CA LEU A 125 -17.29 14.18 9.10
C LEU A 125 -18.20 15.41 9.20
N LEU A 126 -19.07 15.61 8.21
CA LEU A 126 -20.18 16.55 8.37
C LEU A 126 -21.50 15.78 8.29
N PRO A 127 -22.47 16.16 9.15
CA PRO A 127 -23.66 15.38 9.52
C PRO A 127 -24.64 15.10 8.37
#